data_AF-A0A3B9I9Y1-F1
#
_entry.id   AF-A0A3B9I9Y1-F1
#
_cell.length_a   1.000
_cell.length_b   1.000
_cell.length_c   1.000
_cell.angle_alpha   90.00
_cell.angle_beta   90.00
_cell.angle_gamma   90.00
#
_symmetry.space_group_name_H-M   'P 1'
#
loop_
_entity.id
_entity.type
_entity.pdbx_description
1 polymer ?
#
loop_
_entity_poly.entity_id
_entity_poly.type
_entity_poly.pdbx_seq_one_letter_code
_entity_poly.pdbx_strand_id
1 'polypeptide(L)' 'MNKTDLIAAIAKETGLTKKDAEGAVKAFVDVVSQELKKGGKVQLVGFGTFEVSERAAREGR' A
#
# COMPACT_ATOMS: atom_id res chain seq x y z
N MET A 1 13.41 2.89 7.15
CA MET A 1 12.52 3.62 6.21
C MET A 1 11.13 3.61 6.80
N ASN A 2 10.71 4.74 7.38
CA ASN A 2 9.35 4.97 7.86
C ASN A 2 8.51 5.63 6.74
N LYS A 3 7.25 6.00 7.04
CA LYS A 3 6.36 6.65 6.05
C LYS A 3 6.93 7.96 5.50
N THR A 4 7.57 8.76 6.33
CA THR A 4 8.18 10.04 5.94
C THR A 4 9.37 9.84 5.01
N ASP A 5 10.21 8.84 5.31
CA ASP A 5 11.34 8.46 4.45
C ASP A 5 10.85 7.96 3.09
N LEU A 6 9.74 7.22 3.05
CA LEU A 6 9.11 6.74 1.82
C LEU A 6 8.58 7.89 0.95
N ILE A 7 7.89 8.86 1.55
CA ILE A 7 7.40 10.04 0.83
C ILE A 7 8.57 10.85 0.25
N ALA A 8 9.64 11.03 1.02
CA ALA A 8 10.82 11.76 0.56
C ALA A 8 11.52 11.02 -0.60
N ALA A 9 11.65 9.70 -0.52
CA ALA A 9 12.20 8.89 -1.60
C ALA A 9 11.34 8.97 -2.87
N ILE A 10 10.02 8.82 -2.74
CA ILE A 10 9.09 8.93 -3.88
C ILE A 10 9.16 10.32 -4.52
N ALA A 11 9.13 11.39 -3.72
CA ALA A 11 9.27 12.76 -4.23
C ALA A 11 10.57 12.94 -5.01
N LYS A 12 11.69 12.39 -4.50
CA LYS A 12 12.99 12.45 -5.17
C LYS A 12 13.01 11.69 -6.50
N GLU A 13 12.49 10.46 -6.53
CA GLU A 13 12.51 9.60 -7.73
C GLU A 13 11.51 10.08 -8.81
N THR A 14 10.39 10.67 -8.39
CA THR A 14 9.32 11.10 -9.32
C THR A 14 9.41 12.58 -9.71
N GLY A 15 10.23 13.37 -9.02
CA GLY A 15 10.29 14.84 -9.19
C GLY A 15 9.05 15.57 -8.64
N LEU A 16 8.14 14.88 -7.96
CA LEU A 16 6.95 15.47 -7.35
C LEU A 16 7.31 16.32 -6.14
N THR A 17 6.43 17.27 -5.80
CA THR A 17 6.54 17.96 -4.52
C THR A 17 6.30 16.98 -3.38
N LYS A 18 6.85 17.26 -2.18
CA LYS A 18 6.61 16.41 -1.00
C LYS A 18 5.11 16.26 -0.68
N LYS A 19 4.32 17.31 -0.93
CA LYS A 19 2.87 17.31 -0.71
C LYS A 19 2.15 16.37 -1.68
N ASP A 20 2.54 16.39 -2.95
CA ASP A 20 1.95 15.51 -3.96
C ASP A 20 2.37 14.06 -3.73
N ALA A 21 3.63 13.82 -3.36
CA ALA A 21 4.12 12.49 -3.00
C ALA A 21 3.39 11.93 -1.75
N GLU A 22 3.13 12.76 -0.74
CA GLU A 22 2.31 12.38 0.42
C GLU A 22 0.89 12.01 0.00
N GLY A 23 0.29 12.83 -0.87
CA GLY A 23 -1.03 12.56 -1.46
C GLY A 23 -1.07 11.25 -2.22
N ALA A 24 -0.06 10.98 -3.05
CA ALA A 24 0.06 9.74 -3.82
C ALA A 24 0.20 8.51 -2.93
N VAL A 25 1.06 8.56 -1.91
CA VAL A 25 1.22 7.45 -0.94
C VAL A 25 -0.08 7.19 -0.20
N LYS A 26 -0.78 8.24 0.24
CA LYS A 26 -2.06 8.09 0.92
C LYS A 26 -3.12 7.49 0.01
N ALA A 27 -3.27 8.02 -1.21
CA ALA A 27 -4.21 7.53 -2.19
C ALA A 27 -3.94 6.06 -2.56
N PHE A 28 -2.68 5.67 -2.70
CA PHE A 28 -2.29 4.28 -2.93
C PHE A 28 -2.79 3.36 -1.81
N VAL A 29 -2.50 3.70 -0.54
CA VAL A 29 -2.94 2.90 0.61
C VAL A 29 -4.46 2.80 0.66
N ASP A 30 -5.17 3.90 0.40
CA ASP A 30 -6.63 3.94 0.42
C ASP A 30 -7.24 3.07 -0.70
N VAL A 31 -6.76 3.20 -1.94
CA VAL A 31 -7.25 2.40 -3.08
C VAL A 31 -7.01 0.91 -2.86
N VAL A 32 -5.79 0.54 -2.45
CA VAL A 32 -5.47 -0.87 -2.15
C VAL A 32 -6.37 -1.39 -1.04
N SER A 33 -6.54 -0.63 0.04
CA SER A 33 -7.40 -1.04 1.16
C SER A 33 -8.86 -1.22 0.76
N GLN A 34 -9.40 -0.36 -0.11
CA GLN A 34 -10.77 -0.48 -0.62
C GLN A 34 -10.95 -1.70 -1.51
N GLU A 35 -9.96 -2.03 -2.34
CA GLU A 35 -10.03 -3.22 -3.19
C GLU A 35 -9.97 -4.50 -2.35
N LEU A 36 -9.08 -4.55 -1.36
CA LEU A 36 -8.97 -5.67 -0.44
C LEU A 36 -10.25 -5.88 0.37
N LYS A 37 -10.92 -4.81 0.82
CA LYS A 37 -12.21 -4.90 1.53
C LYS A 37 -13.32 -5.54 0.70
N LYS A 38 -13.26 -5.44 -0.63
CA LYS A 38 -14.23 -6.09 -1.54
C LYS A 38 -13.92 -7.57 -1.77
N GLY A 39 -12.85 -8.11 -1.18
CA GLY A 39 -12.32 -9.44 -1.49
C GLY A 39 -11.54 -9.47 -2.81
N GLY A 40 -11.22 -8.30 -3.37
CA GLY A 40 -10.40 -8.17 -4.57
C GLY A 40 -8.92 -8.47 -4.30
N LYS A 41 -8.15 -8.54 -5.39
CA LYS A 41 -6.70 -8.71 -5.35
C LYS A 41 -6.03 -7.58 -6.13
N VAL A 42 -4.91 -7.08 -5.62
CA VAL A 42 -4.08 -6.07 -6.30
C VAL A 42 -2.74 -6.70 -6.64
N GLN A 43 -2.44 -6.81 -7.94
CA GLN A 43 -1.17 -7.36 -8.41
C GLN A 43 -0.31 -6.24 -9.00
N LEU A 44 0.87 -6.04 -8.42
CA LEU A 44 1.89 -5.09 -8.88
C LEU A 44 3.11 -5.89 -9.36
N VAL A 45 3.22 -6.05 -10.68
CA VAL A 45 4.31 -6.82 -11.30
C VAL A 45 5.66 -6.22 -10.90
N GLY A 46 6.57 -7.06 -10.39
CA GLY A 46 7.88 -6.62 -9.91
C GLY A 46 7.92 -6.11 -8.47
N PHE A 47 6.78 -6.05 -7.77
CA PHE A 47 6.72 -5.68 -6.35
C PHE A 47 6.02 -6.73 -5.50
N GLY A 48 4.78 -7.11 -5.83
CA GLY A 48 4.04 -8.10 -5.07
C GLY A 48 2.55 -8.18 -5.40
N THR A 49 1.89 -9.13 -4.76
CA THR A 49 0.43 -9.29 -4.80
C THR A 49 -0.12 -9.03 -3.40
N PHE A 50 -1.18 -8.22 -3.33
CA PHE A 50 -1.95 -7.94 -2.11
C PHE A 50 -3.31 -8.60 -2.26
N GLU A 51 -3.67 -9.45 -1.30
CA GLU A 51 -4.95 -10.13 -1.24
C GLU A 51 -5.38 -10.34 0.22
N VAL A 52 -6.68 -10.49 0.45
CA VAL A 52 -7.21 -10.89 1.76
C VAL A 52 -7.25 -12.41 1.82
N SER A 53 -6.61 -12.98 2.83
CA SER A 53 -6.67 -14.42 3.10
C SER A 53 -7.56 -14.64 4.32
N GLU A 54 -8.65 -15.37 4.12
CA GLU A 54 -9.48 -15.85 5.22
C GLU A 54 -8.75 -16.98 5.95
N ARG A 55 -8.58 -16.81 7.27
CA ARG A 55 -8.00 -17.84 8.14
C ARG A 55 -9.04 -18.29 9.13
N ALA A 56 -9.28 -19.60 9.19
CA ALA A 56 -10.14 -20.19 10.19
C ALA A 56 -9.61 -19.89 11.60
N ALA A 57 -10.52 -19.66 12.54
CA ALA A 57 -10.17 -19.58 13.95
C ALA A 57 -9.52 -20.88 14.40
N ARG A 58 -8.45 -20.78 15.19
CA ARG A 58 -7.76 -21.92 15.80
C ARG A 58 -7.40 -21.56 17.24
N GLU A 59 -7.42 -22.55 18.13
CA GLU A 59 -6.97 -22.34 19.51
C GLU A 59 -5.48 -22.02 19.53
N GLY A 60 -5.15 -20.85 20.10
CA GLY A 60 -3.78 -20.46 20.41
C GLY A 60 -3.31 -21.19 21.67
N ARG A 61 -2.04 -21.60 21.69
CA ARG A 61 -1.40 -22.13 22.90
C ARG A 61 -0.95 -21.00 23.80
#